data_AF-A0A353KQY4-F1
#
_entry.id   AF-A0A353KQY4-F1
#
_cell.length_a   1.000
_cell.length_b   1.000
_cell.length_c   1.000
_cell.angle_alpha   90.00
_cell.angle_beta   90.00
_cell.angle_gamma   90.00
#
_symmetry.space_group_name_H-M   'P 1'
#
loop_
_entity.id
_entity.type
_entity.pdbx_description
1 polymer ?
#
loop_
_entity_poly.entity_id
_entity_poly.type
_entity_poly.pdbx_seq_one_letter_code
_entity_poly.pdbx_strand_id
1 'polypeptide(L)'
;MKNNALKNLCIILLYLAAFSASLFPIFKDGVGIFKIIYSLISLIAAYFLSALFHEGFHALSAKILGFEVVGFSFLFFDFDKTKDKKFGLRFSPYLGETNVIPKRDGKLFEKLRFIVFSGVVGSLVCVCGLALCYFLIKSEIRFLFVFWTVSAVLFLLNALPYIIDGNDATVFLALNKKRTETENRLFTLYSLKNGKSYAEIDEKYFSENADAFILRRAFETENYALAEKIAGKEPPEIGEA
;
A
#
# COMPACT_ATOMS: atom_id res chain seq x y z
N MET A 1 9.51 -14.36 19.52
CA MET A 1 10.21 -15.18 18.50
C MET A 1 9.38 -16.33 17.93
N LYS A 2 8.70 -17.17 18.76
CA LYS A 2 7.87 -18.30 18.25
C LYS A 2 6.74 -17.90 17.27
N ASN A 3 6.19 -16.69 17.38
CA ASN A 3 5.05 -16.24 16.56
C ASN A 3 5.43 -15.95 15.09
N ASN A 4 6.68 -15.57 14.82
CA ASN A 4 7.12 -15.21 13.46
C ASN A 4 7.35 -16.45 12.59
N ALA A 5 7.81 -17.56 13.19
CA ALA A 5 8.04 -18.81 12.46
C ALA A 5 6.73 -19.42 11.94
N LEU A 6 5.68 -19.44 12.78
CA LEU A 6 4.36 -19.95 12.39
C LEU A 6 3.73 -19.08 11.29
N LYS A 7 3.79 -17.74 11.44
CA LYS A 7 3.33 -16.79 10.43
C LYS A 7 4.02 -17.01 9.09
N ASN A 8 5.35 -17.10 9.08
CA ASN A 8 6.12 -17.35 7.85
C ASN A 8 5.77 -18.71 7.22
N LEU A 9 5.62 -19.76 8.05
CA LEU A 9 5.19 -21.07 7.57
C LEU A 9 3.80 -21.00 6.91
N CYS A 10 2.84 -20.31 7.52
CA CYS A 10 1.52 -20.12 6.93
C CYS A 10 1.59 -19.39 5.57
N ILE A 11 2.39 -18.34 5.45
CA ILE A 11 2.59 -17.62 4.18
C ILE A 11 3.19 -18.55 3.12
N ILE A 12 4.20 -19.32 3.48
CA ILE A 12 4.83 -20.31 2.57
C ILE A 12 3.79 -21.34 2.11
N LEU A 13 2.99 -21.88 3.04
CA LEU A 13 1.95 -22.86 2.72
C LEU A 13 0.86 -22.28 1.81
N LEU A 14 0.46 -21.01 2.01
CA LEU A 14 -0.48 -20.31 1.14
C LEU A 14 0.07 -20.20 -0.29
N TYR A 15 1.34 -19.79 -0.44
CA TYR A 15 1.96 -19.74 -1.75
C TYR A 15 2.07 -21.14 -2.37
N LEU A 16 2.55 -22.14 -1.65
CA LEU A 16 2.64 -23.52 -2.16
C LEU A 16 1.28 -24.04 -2.64
N ALA A 17 0.21 -23.78 -1.88
CA ALA A 17 -1.15 -24.15 -2.29
C ALA A 17 -1.58 -23.41 -3.56
N ALA A 18 -1.32 -22.11 -3.67
CA ALA A 18 -1.65 -21.31 -4.85
C ALA A 18 -0.88 -21.75 -6.10
N PHE A 19 0.43 -22.01 -5.95
CA PHE A 19 1.28 -22.54 -7.02
C PHE A 19 0.76 -23.91 -7.48
N SER A 20 0.51 -24.84 -6.56
CA SER A 20 -0.05 -26.16 -6.89
C SER A 20 -1.41 -26.06 -7.59
N ALA A 21 -2.29 -25.17 -7.13
CA ALA A 21 -3.59 -24.92 -7.77
C ALA A 21 -3.46 -24.34 -9.18
N SER A 22 -2.44 -23.51 -9.44
CA SER A 22 -2.14 -22.97 -10.79
C SER A 22 -1.50 -24.00 -11.71
N LEU A 23 -0.69 -24.91 -11.16
CA LEU A 23 -0.02 -25.94 -11.94
C LEU A 23 -0.97 -27.07 -12.34
N PHE A 24 -1.96 -27.39 -11.50
CA PHE A 24 -2.88 -28.50 -11.75
C PHE A 24 -3.58 -28.43 -13.12
N PRO A 25 -4.16 -27.28 -13.57
CA PRO A 25 -4.75 -27.19 -14.89
C PRO A 25 -3.76 -27.34 -16.05
N ILE A 26 -2.51 -26.93 -15.87
CA ILE A 26 -1.45 -27.07 -16.89
C ILE A 26 -1.20 -28.56 -17.15
N PHE A 27 -1.13 -29.37 -16.09
CA PHE A 27 -0.94 -30.82 -16.21
C PHE A 27 -2.21 -31.55 -16.67
N LYS A 28 -3.38 -31.15 -16.16
CA LYS A 28 -4.67 -31.75 -16.51
C LYS A 28 -4.96 -31.64 -18.01
N ASP A 29 -4.68 -30.49 -18.61
CA ASP A 29 -4.99 -30.23 -20.03
C ASP A 29 -3.87 -30.70 -20.98
N GLY A 30 -2.83 -31.34 -20.45
CA GLY A 30 -1.66 -31.77 -21.21
C GLY A 30 -0.63 -30.66 -21.40
N VAL A 31 0.64 -31.05 -21.28
CA VAL A 31 1.80 -30.14 -21.35
C VAL A 31 2.10 -29.78 -22.80
N GLY A 32 2.10 -28.48 -23.10
CA GLY A 32 2.47 -27.93 -24.41
C GLY A 32 3.33 -26.68 -24.26
N ILE A 33 4.27 -26.45 -25.18
CA ILE A 33 5.27 -25.36 -25.06
C ILE A 33 4.61 -23.98 -24.89
N PHE A 34 3.55 -23.68 -25.65
CA PHE A 34 2.84 -22.40 -25.56
C PHE A 34 2.13 -22.23 -24.22
N LYS A 35 1.51 -23.29 -23.67
CA LYS A 35 0.91 -23.24 -22.33
C LYS A 35 1.93 -22.95 -21.25
N ILE A 36 3.13 -23.57 -21.33
CA ILE A 36 4.22 -23.29 -20.40
C ILE A 36 4.64 -21.83 -20.51
N ILE A 37 4.89 -21.34 -21.73
CA ILE A 37 5.27 -19.93 -21.96
C ILE A 37 4.21 -18.98 -21.39
N TYR A 38 2.93 -19.21 -21.70
CA TYR A 38 1.84 -18.38 -21.19
C TYR A 38 1.72 -18.44 -19.67
N SER A 39 1.93 -19.60 -19.06
CA SER A 39 1.90 -19.76 -17.61
C SER A 39 3.07 -19.03 -16.93
N LEU A 40 4.27 -19.04 -17.52
CA LEU A 40 5.42 -18.28 -17.01
C LEU A 40 5.17 -16.77 -17.09
N ILE A 41 4.61 -16.30 -18.22
CA ILE A 41 4.18 -14.90 -18.36
C ILE A 41 3.10 -14.57 -17.32
N SER A 42 2.14 -15.47 -17.12
CA SER A 42 1.06 -15.32 -16.15
C SER A 42 1.57 -15.12 -14.73
N LEU A 43 2.60 -15.86 -14.32
CA LEU A 43 3.20 -15.72 -13.00
C LEU A 43 3.76 -14.30 -12.79
N ILE A 44 4.55 -13.81 -13.74
CA ILE A 44 5.14 -12.46 -13.67
C ILE A 44 4.02 -11.40 -13.71
N ALA A 45 3.07 -11.57 -14.62
CA ALA A 45 1.93 -10.66 -14.77
C ALA A 45 1.06 -10.63 -13.51
N ALA A 46 0.86 -11.76 -12.81
CA ALA A 46 0.07 -11.81 -11.59
C ALA A 46 0.68 -10.93 -10.49
N TYR A 47 2.00 -10.99 -10.26
CA TYR A 47 2.68 -10.10 -9.30
C TYR A 47 2.55 -8.63 -9.72
N PHE A 48 2.86 -8.35 -10.99
CA PHE A 48 2.86 -6.99 -11.52
C PHE A 48 1.46 -6.35 -11.46
N LEU A 49 0.45 -7.02 -12.00
CA LEU A 49 -0.91 -6.52 -12.02
C LEU A 49 -1.51 -6.44 -10.62
N SER A 50 -1.20 -7.37 -9.71
CA SER A 50 -1.71 -7.32 -8.34
C SER A 50 -1.23 -6.07 -7.61
N ALA A 51 0.07 -5.81 -7.62
CA ALA A 51 0.61 -4.64 -6.95
C ALA A 51 0.24 -3.34 -7.69
N LEU A 52 0.09 -3.36 -9.03
CA LEU A 52 -0.36 -2.19 -9.79
C LEU A 52 -1.80 -1.82 -9.43
N PHE A 53 -2.70 -2.78 -9.35
CA PHE A 53 -4.08 -2.53 -8.95
C PHE A 53 -4.20 -2.12 -7.49
N HIS A 54 -3.40 -2.72 -6.61
CA HIS A 54 -3.36 -2.39 -5.19
C HIS A 54 -2.97 -0.92 -4.97
N GLU A 55 -1.76 -0.55 -5.40
CA GLU A 55 -1.26 0.81 -5.26
C GLU A 55 -2.05 1.82 -6.11
N GLY A 56 -2.45 1.39 -7.32
CA GLY A 56 -3.27 2.20 -8.21
C GLY A 56 -4.61 2.60 -7.59
N PHE A 57 -5.25 1.72 -6.82
CA PHE A 57 -6.49 2.05 -6.13
C PHE A 57 -6.29 2.98 -4.93
N HIS A 58 -5.19 2.83 -4.16
CA HIS A 58 -4.83 3.83 -3.14
C HIS A 58 -4.67 5.21 -3.78
N ALA A 59 -3.88 5.30 -4.84
CA ALA A 59 -3.59 6.55 -5.54
C ALA A 59 -4.86 7.17 -6.17
N LEU A 60 -5.68 6.35 -6.81
CA LEU A 60 -6.94 6.78 -7.42
C LEU A 60 -7.92 7.31 -6.36
N SER A 61 -8.14 6.54 -5.29
CA SER A 61 -9.03 6.93 -4.20
C SER A 61 -8.54 8.19 -3.48
N ALA A 62 -7.23 8.31 -3.27
CA ALA A 62 -6.63 9.51 -2.70
C ALA A 62 -6.95 10.74 -3.53
N LYS A 63 -6.74 10.66 -4.85
CA LYS A 63 -7.05 11.76 -5.77
C LYS A 63 -8.54 12.14 -5.76
N ILE A 64 -9.43 11.16 -5.78
CA ILE A 64 -10.89 11.38 -5.74
C ILE A 64 -11.32 12.06 -4.42
N LEU A 65 -10.73 11.65 -3.29
CA LEU A 65 -11.08 12.14 -1.96
C LEU A 65 -10.41 13.47 -1.57
N GLY A 66 -9.63 14.08 -2.47
CA GLY A 66 -8.98 15.35 -2.23
C GLY A 66 -7.67 15.25 -1.45
N PHE A 67 -7.00 14.10 -1.54
CA PHE A 67 -5.61 13.93 -1.14
C PHE A 67 -4.70 14.08 -2.36
N GLU A 68 -3.45 14.43 -2.11
CA GLU A 68 -2.39 14.42 -3.10
C GLU A 68 -1.45 13.25 -2.84
N VAL A 69 -1.17 12.49 -3.90
CA VAL A 69 -0.10 11.48 -3.88
C VAL A 69 1.24 12.21 -4.00
N VAL A 70 2.06 12.10 -2.95
CA VAL A 70 3.40 12.70 -2.85
C VAL A 70 4.51 11.71 -3.17
N GLY A 71 4.28 10.44 -2.83
CA GLY A 71 5.17 9.34 -3.16
C GLY A 71 4.37 8.15 -3.66
N PHE A 72 4.91 7.42 -4.62
CA PHE A 72 4.34 6.21 -5.18
C PHE A 72 5.48 5.29 -5.58
N SER A 73 5.59 4.13 -4.95
CA SER A 73 6.52 3.10 -5.36
C SER A 73 5.76 1.83 -5.74
N PHE A 74 6.27 1.13 -6.74
CA PHE A 74 5.73 -0.13 -7.18
C PHE A 74 6.87 -0.96 -7.80
N LEU A 75 7.11 -2.14 -7.24
CA LEU A 75 8.24 -3.01 -7.55
C LEU A 75 9.58 -2.26 -7.45
N PHE A 76 10.16 -1.93 -8.60
CA PHE A 76 11.42 -1.20 -8.74
C PHE A 76 11.23 0.25 -9.15
N PHE A 77 10.01 0.67 -9.48
CA PHE A 77 9.72 2.06 -9.84
C PHE A 77 9.42 2.87 -8.58
N ASP A 78 10.07 4.02 -8.46
CA ASP A 78 9.85 4.97 -7.38
C ASP A 78 9.52 6.33 -7.98
N PHE A 79 8.45 6.95 -7.49
CA PHE A 79 8.05 8.30 -7.80
C PHE A 79 7.94 9.09 -6.50
N ASP A 80 8.65 10.21 -6.42
CA ASP A 80 8.71 11.03 -5.24
C ASP A 80 8.73 12.51 -5.66
N LYS A 81 7.65 13.24 -5.36
CA LYS A 81 7.54 14.67 -5.71
C LYS A 81 8.47 15.57 -4.90
N THR A 82 9.02 15.05 -3.80
CA THR A 82 9.81 15.82 -2.83
C THR A 82 11.28 15.91 -3.24
N LYS A 83 11.73 14.92 -4.01
CA LYS A 83 13.07 14.82 -4.57
C LYS A 83 13.19 15.63 -5.85
N ASP A 84 14.38 16.17 -6.08
CA ASP A 84 14.69 16.92 -7.30
C ASP A 84 14.59 16.03 -8.54
N LYS A 85 15.01 14.76 -8.41
CA LYS A 85 14.73 13.70 -9.38
C LYS A 85 13.48 12.94 -8.96
N LYS A 86 12.36 13.26 -9.62
CA LYS A 86 11.04 12.73 -9.26
C LYS A 86 10.83 11.25 -9.56
N PHE A 87 11.62 10.68 -10.47
CA PHE A 87 11.51 9.27 -10.88
C PHE A 87 12.83 8.56 -10.65
N GLY A 88 12.77 7.42 -9.98
CA GLY A 88 13.91 6.60 -9.63
C GLY A 88 13.63 5.11 -9.81
N LEU A 89 14.72 4.34 -9.77
CA LEU A 89 14.65 2.90 -9.57
C LEU A 89 15.10 2.60 -8.15
N ARG A 90 14.24 2.05 -7.32
CA ARG A 90 14.56 1.67 -5.93
C ARG A 90 14.00 0.29 -5.65
N PHE A 91 14.85 -0.61 -5.17
CA PHE A 91 14.40 -1.89 -4.63
C PHE A 91 13.82 -1.65 -3.24
N SER A 92 12.49 -1.58 -3.14
CA SER A 92 11.81 -1.53 -1.86
C SER A 92 11.65 -2.95 -1.30
N PRO A 93 11.78 -3.16 0.03
CA PRO A 93 11.39 -4.42 0.65
C PRO A 93 9.87 -4.68 0.57
N TYR A 94 9.09 -3.65 0.20
CA TYR A 94 7.65 -3.74 -0.03
C TYR A 94 7.36 -3.80 -1.53
N LEU A 95 6.27 -4.49 -1.92
CA LEU A 95 5.84 -4.59 -3.33
C LEU A 95 5.38 -3.24 -3.92
N GLY A 96 5.02 -2.30 -3.05
CA GLY A 96 4.66 -0.93 -3.37
C GLY A 96 4.41 -0.12 -2.10
N GLU A 97 4.30 1.20 -2.27
CA GLU A 97 3.93 2.13 -1.21
C GLU A 97 3.31 3.38 -1.83
N THR A 98 2.16 3.81 -1.31
CA THR A 98 1.49 5.05 -1.74
C THR A 98 1.41 6.04 -0.59
N ASN A 99 2.17 7.14 -0.70
CA ASN A 99 2.22 8.22 0.28
C ASN A 99 1.30 9.37 -0.12
N VAL A 100 0.43 9.79 0.81
CA VAL A 100 -0.62 10.78 0.55
C VAL A 100 -0.66 11.88 1.60
N ILE A 101 -0.99 13.10 1.17
CA ILE A 101 -1.23 14.25 2.04
C ILE A 101 -2.58 14.89 1.72
N PRO A 102 -3.35 15.36 2.72
CA PRO A 102 -4.63 16.01 2.49
C PRO A 102 -4.45 17.34 1.74
N LYS A 103 -5.31 17.61 0.73
CA LYS A 103 -5.35 18.88 -0.01
C LYS A 103 -6.63 19.68 0.24
N ARG A 104 -7.72 19.00 0.62
CA ARG A 104 -9.02 19.60 0.95
C ARG A 104 -9.40 19.22 2.36
N ASP A 105 -10.14 20.09 3.02
CA ASP A 105 -10.69 19.86 4.36
C ASP A 105 -11.81 18.80 4.39
N GLY A 106 -12.47 18.71 5.54
CA GLY A 106 -13.59 17.81 5.81
C GLY A 106 -13.20 16.60 6.63
N LYS A 107 -13.91 15.49 6.41
CA LYS A 107 -13.74 14.21 7.13
C LYS A 107 -12.44 13.49 6.75
N LEU A 108 -11.29 14.06 7.10
CA LEU A 108 -9.96 13.60 6.66
C LEU A 108 -9.67 12.16 7.09
N PHE A 109 -10.09 11.77 8.29
CA PHE A 109 -9.87 10.44 8.83
C PHE A 109 -10.68 9.37 8.10
N GLU A 110 -11.96 9.60 7.87
CA GLU A 110 -12.83 8.69 7.11
C GLU A 110 -12.32 8.55 5.68
N LYS A 111 -11.86 9.65 5.07
CA LYS A 111 -11.22 9.64 3.76
C LYS A 111 -9.93 8.81 3.76
N LEU A 112 -9.03 9.00 4.74
CA LEU A 112 -7.79 8.22 4.84
C LEU A 112 -8.09 6.72 5.03
N ARG A 113 -9.05 6.36 5.88
CA ARG A 113 -9.48 4.97 6.07
C ARG A 113 -9.99 4.35 4.77
N PHE A 114 -10.76 5.10 3.99
CA PHE A 114 -11.22 4.64 2.69
C PHE A 114 -10.05 4.45 1.72
N ILE A 115 -9.07 5.37 1.71
CA ILE A 115 -7.86 5.24 0.88
C ILE A 115 -7.12 3.94 1.24
N VAL A 116 -6.86 3.67 2.52
CA VAL A 116 -6.20 2.42 2.95
C VAL A 116 -7.03 1.20 2.56
N PHE A 117 -8.34 1.22 2.76
CA PHE A 117 -9.19 0.09 2.38
C PHE A 117 -9.24 -0.14 0.86
N SER A 118 -9.08 0.93 0.06
CA SER A 118 -9.20 0.83 -1.39
C SER A 118 -8.12 -0.03 -2.06
N GLY A 119 -6.92 -0.17 -1.47
CA GLY A 119 -5.88 -1.07 -1.97
C GLY A 119 -6.33 -2.53 -1.93
N VAL A 120 -6.95 -2.95 -0.83
CA VAL A 120 -7.58 -4.27 -0.69
C VAL A 120 -8.68 -4.49 -1.73
N VAL A 121 -9.52 -3.47 -1.99
CA VAL A 121 -10.55 -3.54 -3.05
C VAL A 121 -9.91 -3.67 -4.43
N GLY A 122 -8.86 -2.90 -4.72
CA GLY A 122 -8.12 -2.98 -5.98
C GLY A 122 -7.52 -4.37 -6.20
N SER A 123 -6.91 -4.96 -5.17
CA SER A 123 -6.43 -6.34 -5.22
C SER A 123 -7.55 -7.34 -5.50
N LEU A 124 -8.71 -7.20 -4.85
CA LEU A 124 -9.87 -8.07 -5.10
C LEU A 124 -10.35 -7.97 -6.56
N VAL A 125 -10.46 -6.76 -7.09
CA VAL A 125 -10.81 -6.52 -8.50
C VAL A 125 -9.82 -7.21 -9.44
N CYS A 126 -8.52 -7.13 -9.16
CA CYS A 126 -7.48 -7.80 -9.94
C CYS A 126 -7.64 -9.33 -9.90
N VAL A 127 -7.81 -9.92 -8.70
CA VAL A 127 -8.02 -11.36 -8.52
C VAL A 127 -9.22 -11.84 -9.31
N CYS A 128 -10.37 -11.18 -9.14
CA CYS A 128 -11.60 -11.53 -9.84
C CYS A 128 -11.45 -11.37 -11.35
N GLY A 129 -10.80 -10.32 -11.83
CA GLY A 129 -10.56 -10.09 -13.25
C GLY A 129 -9.68 -11.19 -13.88
N LEU A 130 -8.57 -11.54 -13.23
CA LEU A 130 -7.68 -12.60 -13.69
C LEU A 130 -8.38 -13.97 -13.69
N ALA A 131 -9.08 -14.30 -12.60
CA ALA A 131 -9.85 -15.54 -12.51
C ALA A 131 -10.94 -15.62 -13.59
N LEU A 132 -11.67 -14.52 -13.81
CA LEU A 132 -12.70 -14.46 -14.85
C LEU A 132 -12.10 -14.67 -16.24
N CYS A 133 -10.99 -14.01 -16.56
CA CYS A 133 -10.28 -14.22 -17.84
C CYS A 133 -9.86 -15.68 -18.01
N TYR A 134 -9.33 -16.33 -16.96
CA TYR A 134 -8.95 -17.73 -17.00
C TYR A 134 -10.14 -18.66 -17.32
N PHE A 135 -11.29 -18.45 -16.67
CA PHE A 135 -12.46 -19.34 -16.84
C PHE A 135 -13.28 -19.05 -18.11
N LEU A 136 -13.31 -17.81 -18.59
CA LEU A 136 -14.10 -17.42 -19.77
C LEU A 136 -13.37 -17.68 -21.10
N ILE A 137 -12.04 -17.56 -21.14
CA ILE A 137 -11.26 -17.78 -22.36
C ILE A 137 -11.14 -19.28 -22.62
N LYS A 138 -11.60 -19.72 -23.80
CA LYS A 138 -11.63 -21.15 -24.17
C LYS A 138 -10.35 -21.62 -24.90
N SER A 139 -9.53 -20.70 -25.39
CA SER A 139 -8.28 -21.02 -26.08
C SER A 139 -7.11 -21.20 -25.09
N GLU A 140 -5.95 -21.65 -25.60
CA GLU A 140 -4.73 -21.79 -24.78
C GLU A 140 -4.24 -20.47 -24.18
N ILE A 141 -4.67 -19.32 -24.73
CA ILE A 141 -4.36 -17.99 -24.21
C ILE A 141 -4.85 -17.84 -22.76
N ARG A 142 -5.86 -18.59 -22.32
CA ARG A 142 -6.32 -18.58 -20.92
C ARG A 142 -5.21 -18.84 -19.91
N PHE A 143 -4.16 -19.59 -20.30
CA PHE A 143 -3.03 -19.87 -19.44
C PHE A 143 -2.19 -18.62 -19.10
N LEU A 144 -2.38 -17.49 -19.80
CA LEU A 144 -1.86 -16.17 -19.38
C LEU A 144 -2.46 -15.70 -18.05
N PHE A 145 -3.54 -16.32 -17.58
CA PHE A 145 -4.26 -15.95 -16.36
C PHE A 145 -4.27 -17.06 -15.32
N VAL A 146 -3.56 -18.18 -15.56
CA VAL A 146 -3.62 -19.37 -14.69
C VAL A 146 -3.12 -19.11 -13.26
N PHE A 147 -2.17 -18.20 -13.09
CA PHE A 147 -1.62 -17.81 -11.79
C PHE A 147 -2.45 -16.74 -11.05
N TRP A 148 -3.75 -16.61 -11.37
CA TRP A 148 -4.67 -15.76 -10.61
C TRP A 148 -4.73 -16.12 -9.12
N THR A 149 -4.44 -17.38 -8.74
CA THR A 149 -4.39 -17.80 -7.33
C THR A 149 -3.22 -17.18 -6.57
N VAL A 150 -2.11 -16.85 -7.23
CA VAL A 150 -1.00 -16.09 -6.63
C VAL A 150 -1.44 -14.67 -6.31
N SER A 151 -2.19 -14.04 -7.22
CA SER A 151 -2.86 -12.76 -6.94
C SER A 151 -3.80 -12.86 -5.73
N ALA A 152 -4.54 -13.98 -5.61
CA ALA A 152 -5.43 -14.21 -4.47
C ALA A 152 -4.66 -14.29 -3.14
N VAL A 153 -3.46 -14.89 -3.13
CA VAL A 153 -2.58 -14.86 -1.95
C VAL A 153 -2.17 -13.44 -1.61
N LEU A 154 -1.71 -12.63 -2.57
CA LEU A 154 -1.34 -11.22 -2.33
C LEU A 154 -2.52 -10.39 -1.79
N PHE A 155 -3.73 -10.63 -2.30
CA PHE A 155 -4.96 -10.06 -1.73
C PHE A 155 -5.14 -10.47 -0.27
N LEU A 156 -5.10 -11.76 0.05
CA LEU A 156 -5.29 -12.25 1.42
C LEU A 156 -4.22 -11.70 2.38
N LEU A 157 -2.97 -11.61 1.93
CA LEU A 157 -1.87 -11.06 2.71
C LEU A 157 -2.07 -9.59 3.05
N ASN A 158 -2.86 -8.83 2.28
CA ASN A 158 -3.24 -7.44 2.58
C ASN A 158 -4.58 -7.31 3.32
N ALA A 159 -5.52 -8.20 3.03
CA ALA A 159 -6.87 -8.19 3.59
C ALA A 159 -6.96 -8.75 5.02
N LEU A 160 -6.05 -9.64 5.41
CA LEU A 160 -6.05 -10.29 6.72
C LEU A 160 -5.08 -9.59 7.68
N PRO A 161 -5.54 -9.04 8.82
CA PRO A 161 -4.67 -8.29 9.71
C PRO A 161 -3.60 -9.17 10.34
N TYR A 162 -2.45 -8.57 10.63
CA TYR A 162 -1.30 -9.16 11.32
C TYR A 162 -0.55 -10.26 10.55
N ILE A 163 -1.00 -10.67 9.36
CA ILE A 163 -0.29 -11.67 8.54
C ILE A 163 1.03 -11.14 8.00
N ILE A 164 1.11 -9.88 7.58
CA ILE A 164 2.37 -9.20 7.25
C ILE A 164 2.39 -7.87 8.00
N ASP A 165 3.58 -7.48 8.45
CA ASP A 165 3.73 -6.22 9.17
C ASP A 165 3.47 -5.05 8.20
N GLY A 166 2.64 -4.10 8.61
CA GLY A 166 2.33 -2.93 7.79
C GLY A 166 1.31 -3.16 6.67
N ASN A 167 0.63 -4.32 6.62
CA ASN A 167 -0.41 -4.55 5.62
C ASN A 167 -1.66 -3.67 5.86
N ASP A 168 -2.44 -3.46 4.80
CA ASP A 168 -3.61 -2.57 4.81
C ASP A 168 -4.61 -2.86 5.92
N ALA A 169 -4.96 -4.14 6.14
CA ALA A 169 -5.90 -4.50 7.19
C ALA A 169 -5.38 -4.14 8.59
N THR A 170 -4.08 -4.32 8.85
CA THR A 170 -3.45 -3.91 10.11
C THR A 170 -3.45 -2.40 10.25
N VAL A 171 -3.10 -1.67 9.19
CA VAL A 171 -3.11 -0.20 9.18
C VAL A 171 -4.53 0.31 9.44
N PHE A 172 -5.53 -0.23 8.75
CA PHE A 172 -6.93 0.14 8.93
C PHE A 172 -7.41 -0.04 10.38
N LEU A 173 -7.05 -1.16 11.02
CA LEU A 173 -7.36 -1.40 12.42
C LEU A 173 -6.61 -0.44 13.36
N ALA A 174 -5.35 -0.14 13.06
CA ALA A 174 -4.53 0.78 13.84
C ALA A 174 -5.08 2.21 13.79
N LEU A 175 -5.54 2.68 12.63
CA LEU A 175 -6.17 3.99 12.45
C LEU A 175 -7.37 4.16 13.39
N ASN A 176 -8.20 3.12 13.56
CA ASN A 176 -9.35 3.19 14.47
C ASN A 176 -8.94 3.29 15.95
N LYS A 177 -7.88 2.58 16.35
CA LYS A 177 -7.37 2.65 17.73
C LYS A 177 -6.78 4.01 18.06
N LYS A 178 -6.22 4.70 17.06
CA LYS A 178 -5.53 5.99 17.20
C LYS A 178 -6.26 7.11 16.47
N ARG A 179 -7.59 7.10 16.52
CA ARG A 179 -8.44 8.02 15.74
C ARG A 179 -8.07 9.48 15.99
N THR A 180 -8.13 9.94 17.24
CA THR A 180 -7.89 11.35 17.59
C THR A 180 -6.48 11.79 17.20
N GLU A 181 -5.46 10.98 17.50
CA GLU A 181 -4.06 11.25 17.12
C GLU A 181 -3.90 11.38 15.59
N THR A 182 -4.54 10.48 14.84
CA THR A 182 -4.52 10.47 13.38
C THR A 182 -5.26 11.69 12.81
N GLU A 183 -6.44 12.02 13.35
CA GLU A 183 -7.23 13.20 12.95
C GLU A 183 -6.44 14.49 13.17
N ASN A 184 -5.84 14.65 14.35
CA ASN A 184 -4.99 15.78 14.70
C ASN A 184 -3.81 15.89 13.72
N ARG A 185 -3.10 14.79 13.46
CA ARG A 185 -1.98 14.77 12.52
C ARG A 185 -2.39 15.13 11.09
N LEU A 186 -3.51 14.61 10.60
CA LEU A 186 -4.03 14.94 9.28
C LEU A 186 -4.38 16.42 9.16
N PHE A 187 -4.95 17.00 10.22
CA PHE A 187 -5.27 18.43 10.27
C PHE A 187 -4.01 19.29 10.26
N THR A 188 -2.99 18.91 11.02
CA THR A 188 -1.68 19.59 11.03
C THR A 188 -1.06 19.57 9.63
N LEU A 189 -0.98 18.40 8.99
CA LEU A 189 -0.46 18.27 7.63
C LEU A 189 -1.25 19.10 6.60
N TYR A 190 -2.58 19.09 6.70
CA TYR A 190 -3.44 19.93 5.87
C TYR A 190 -3.14 21.41 6.07
N SER A 191 -3.02 21.86 7.31
CA SER A 191 -2.77 23.26 7.66
C SER A 191 -1.42 23.75 7.15
N LEU A 192 -0.36 22.98 7.38
CA LEU A 192 0.99 23.27 6.89
C LEU A 192 1.02 23.36 5.35
N LYS A 193 0.36 22.41 4.66
CA LYS A 193 0.27 22.41 3.21
C LYS A 193 -0.43 23.66 2.65
N ASN A 194 -1.38 24.23 3.39
CA ASN A 194 -2.08 25.45 3.01
C ASN A 194 -1.38 26.73 3.51
N GLY A 195 -0.10 26.63 3.91
CA GLY A 195 0.74 27.78 4.21
C GLY A 195 0.64 28.30 5.64
N LYS A 196 -0.07 27.61 6.54
CA LYS A 196 0.00 27.93 7.97
C LYS A 196 1.35 27.49 8.53
N SER A 197 1.92 28.32 9.40
CA SER A 197 3.04 27.94 10.26
C SER A 197 2.57 27.13 11.47
N TYR A 198 3.49 26.45 12.15
CA TYR A 198 3.18 25.71 13.39
C TYR A 198 2.52 26.60 14.46
N ALA A 199 2.98 27.85 14.61
CA ALA A 199 2.44 28.81 15.58
C ALA A 199 0.99 29.25 15.26
N GLU A 200 0.52 29.07 14.03
CA GLU A 200 -0.84 29.41 13.60
C GLU A 200 -1.82 28.22 13.68
N ILE A 201 -1.33 27.04 14.06
CA ILE A 201 -2.13 25.84 14.27
C ILE A 201 -2.47 25.76 15.76
N ASP A 202 -3.75 25.52 16.06
CA ASP A 202 -4.25 25.39 17.44
C ASP A 202 -3.54 24.24 18.18
N GLU A 203 -3.03 24.55 19.38
CA GLU A 203 -2.26 23.66 20.24
C GLU A 203 -2.97 22.33 20.49
N LYS A 204 -4.31 22.30 20.49
CA LYS A 204 -5.09 21.05 20.67
C LYS A 204 -4.79 19.97 19.64
N TYR A 205 -4.26 20.34 18.47
CA TYR A 205 -3.84 19.40 17.42
C TYR A 205 -2.41 18.88 17.62
N PHE A 206 -1.67 19.40 18.59
CA PHE A 206 -0.35 18.96 19.03
C PHE A 206 -0.48 18.36 20.45
N SER A 207 -1.14 17.22 20.59
CA SER A 207 -1.35 16.62 21.93
C SER A 207 -0.05 16.10 22.57
N GLU A 208 0.09 16.24 23.89
CA GLU A 208 1.22 15.81 24.74
C GLU A 208 1.63 14.33 24.62
N ASN A 209 0.73 13.44 24.17
CA ASN A 209 1.04 12.02 23.94
C ASN A 209 1.52 11.70 22.51
N ALA A 210 1.86 12.71 21.71
CA ALA A 210 2.60 12.53 20.46
C ALA A 210 4.09 12.24 20.75
N ASP A 211 4.37 11.45 21.80
CA ASP A 211 5.71 11.06 22.21
C ASP A 211 6.40 10.29 21.08
N ALA A 212 7.42 10.95 20.51
CA ALA A 212 8.76 10.51 20.09
C ALA A 212 9.00 9.14 19.39
N PHE A 213 8.09 8.18 19.41
CA PHE A 213 8.28 6.84 18.86
C PHE A 213 7.62 6.65 17.47
N ILE A 214 6.52 7.35 17.20
CA ILE A 214 5.82 7.33 15.89
C ILE A 214 6.35 8.44 14.98
N LEU A 215 6.97 9.45 15.59
CA LEU A 215 7.90 10.38 14.98
C LEU A 215 9.16 9.72 14.42
N ARG A 216 9.34 8.40 14.55
CA ARG A 216 10.48 7.66 13.99
C ARG A 216 10.12 6.87 12.74
N ARG A 217 9.06 6.06 12.73
CA ARG A 217 8.83 5.14 11.58
C ARG A 217 8.15 5.79 10.36
N ALA A 218 7.48 6.93 10.54
CA ALA A 218 6.96 7.75 9.44
C ALA A 218 7.93 8.89 9.03
N PHE A 219 9.03 9.06 9.77
CA PHE A 219 10.04 10.11 9.57
C PHE A 219 11.45 9.58 9.30
N GLU A 220 11.72 8.29 9.53
CA GLU A 220 12.94 7.58 9.11
C GLU A 220 12.98 7.34 7.59
N THR A 221 11.85 7.57 6.90
CA THR A 221 11.77 7.69 5.45
C THR A 221 11.33 9.09 5.06
N GLU A 222 12.32 9.97 4.87
CA GLU A 222 12.32 11.14 3.96
C GLU A 222 11.27 12.26 4.17
N ASN A 223 10.32 12.12 5.09
CA ASN A 223 9.23 13.10 5.30
C ASN A 223 9.56 14.27 6.24
N TYR A 224 10.67 14.23 6.99
CA TYR A 224 11.12 15.38 7.80
C TYR A 224 11.66 16.49 6.87
N ALA A 225 12.49 16.10 5.91
CA ALA A 225 12.96 17.00 4.85
C ALA A 225 11.79 17.53 4.00
N LEU A 226 10.73 16.75 3.81
CA LEU A 226 9.50 17.21 3.14
C LEU A 226 8.75 18.27 3.95
N ALA A 227 8.61 18.07 5.27
CA ALA A 227 7.96 19.04 6.14
C ALA A 227 8.77 20.35 6.24
N GLU A 228 10.10 20.29 6.33
CA GLU A 228 10.98 21.46 6.32
C GLU A 228 10.99 22.18 4.97
N LYS A 229 11.06 21.43 3.86
CA LYS A 229 11.07 21.98 2.49
C LYS A 229 9.72 22.58 2.10
N ILE A 230 8.60 22.11 2.67
CA ILE A 230 7.26 22.70 2.49
C ILE A 230 7.01 23.88 3.45
N ALA A 231 7.47 23.80 4.71
CA ALA A 231 7.14 24.80 5.72
C ALA A 231 8.09 26.01 5.78
N GLY A 232 9.30 25.92 5.21
CA GLY A 232 10.25 27.03 5.15
C GLY A 232 10.66 27.62 6.51
N LYS A 233 10.32 26.98 7.62
CA LYS A 233 10.59 27.40 8.99
C LYS A 233 10.81 26.18 9.87
N GLU A 234 11.86 26.23 10.67
CA GLU A 234 12.24 25.21 11.64
C GLU A 234 11.09 24.95 12.64
N PRO A 235 10.91 23.70 13.11
CA PRO A 235 9.99 23.39 14.19
C PRO A 235 10.44 24.11 15.48
N PRO A 236 9.51 24.53 16.37
CA PRO A 236 9.88 25.13 17.64
C PRO A 236 10.65 24.11 18.51
N GLU A 237 11.71 24.58 19.18
CA GLU A 237 12.39 23.81 20.21
C GLU A 237 11.37 23.42 21.28
N ILE A 238 11.18 22.12 21.47
CA ILE A 238 10.36 21.59 22.55
C ILE A 238 11.17 21.84 23.83
N GLY A 239 10.81 22.89 24.58
CA GLY A 239 11.34 23.12 25.92
C GLY A 239 10.91 21.97 26.83
N GLU A 240 11.87 21.38 27.55
CA GLU A 240 11.57 20.42 28.62
C GLU A 240 10.68 21.09 29.68
N ALA A 241 9.51 20.49 29.93
CA ALA A 241 8.61 20.84 31.02
C ALA A 241 8.34 19.60 31.87
#